data_AF-A0A432HRC7-F1
#
_entry.id   AF-A0A432HRC7-F1
#
_cell.length_a   1.000
_cell.length_b   1.000
_cell.length_c   1.000
_cell.angle_alpha   90.00
_cell.angle_beta   90.00
_cell.angle_gamma   90.00
#
_symmetry.space_group_name_H-M   'P 1'
#
loop_
_entity.id
_entity.type
_entity.pdbx_description
1 polymer ?
#
loop_
_entity_poly.entity_id
_entity_poly.type
_entity_poly.pdbx_seq_one_letter_code
_entity_poly.pdbx_strand_id
1 'polypeptide(L)'
;MKRLFPLFLAFLFLLPGLQPASAGKRKWSRTNPEINLSHVFLGEINRRGKPTGFHSRPGGKDPKTARVTRIMSPPNKAKVYTANVIIWDKRAKKWKRKFSSFFPDNMRRKEVIEAILHAYRHRRKKSAQPWRGPSGHGFFIQGYVTKRGGINTAFPVYVKD
;
A
#
# COMPACT_ATOMS: atom_id res chain seq x y z
N MET A 1 61.69 15.50 -27.27
CA MET A 1 60.97 14.24 -27.57
C MET A 1 59.48 14.47 -27.30
N LYS A 2 58.68 14.69 -28.35
CA LYS A 2 57.22 14.91 -28.25
C LYS A 2 56.52 13.58 -28.48
N ARG A 3 55.79 13.06 -27.48
CA ARG A 3 54.96 11.85 -27.62
C ARG A 3 53.50 12.27 -27.84
N LEU A 4 52.99 12.04 -29.05
CA LEU A 4 51.56 12.06 -29.34
C LEU A 4 50.91 10.77 -28.82
N PHE A 5 49.77 10.88 -28.14
CA PHE A 5 48.87 9.76 -27.86
C PHE A 5 47.63 9.86 -28.78
N PRO A 6 47.11 8.74 -29.29
CA PRO A 6 45.99 8.75 -30.24
C PRO A 6 44.64 8.92 -29.53
N LEU A 7 43.73 9.62 -30.20
CA LEU A 7 42.32 9.77 -29.85
C LEU A 7 41.61 8.41 -29.92
N PHE A 8 41.01 7.95 -28.82
CA PHE A 8 39.99 6.89 -28.86
C PHE A 8 38.61 7.52 -29.01
N LEU A 9 37.99 7.33 -30.17
CA LEU A 9 36.59 7.67 -30.42
C LEU A 9 35.71 6.55 -29.84
N ALA A 10 35.12 6.76 -28.67
CA ALA A 10 34.15 5.82 -28.09
C ALA A 10 32.77 6.06 -28.71
N PHE A 11 32.32 5.12 -29.54
CA PHE A 11 30.95 5.07 -30.07
C PHE A 11 29.99 4.67 -28.94
N LEU A 12 29.31 5.65 -28.35
CA LEU A 12 28.28 5.41 -27.34
C LEU A 12 27.00 4.93 -28.04
N PHE A 13 26.79 3.61 -28.09
CA PHE A 13 25.50 3.03 -28.47
C PHE A 13 24.44 3.45 -27.44
N LEU A 14 23.62 4.42 -27.84
CA LEU A 14 22.45 4.87 -27.08
C LEU A 14 21.40 3.74 -27.14
N LEU A 15 21.45 2.82 -26.19
CA LEU A 15 20.36 1.86 -25.98
C LEU A 15 19.07 2.65 -25.70
N PRO A 16 17.96 2.41 -26.42
CA PRO A 16 16.70 3.05 -26.10
C PRO A 16 16.28 2.61 -24.70
N GLY A 17 16.26 3.57 -23.77
CA GLY A 17 15.88 3.33 -22.39
C GLY A 17 14.51 2.67 -22.33
N LEU A 18 14.44 1.49 -21.72
CA LEU A 18 13.20 0.85 -21.30
C LEU A 18 12.40 1.84 -20.46
N GLN A 19 11.41 2.48 -21.08
CA GLN A 19 10.44 3.28 -20.34
C GLN A 19 9.70 2.35 -19.38
N PRO A 20 9.66 2.64 -18.07
CA PRO A 20 8.91 1.83 -17.14
C PRO A 20 7.43 1.90 -17.50
N ALA A 21 6.86 0.75 -17.86
CA ALA A 21 5.43 0.58 -18.10
C ALA A 21 4.62 1.19 -16.93
N SER A 22 3.80 2.18 -17.26
CA SER A 22 2.96 2.95 -16.33
C SER A 22 2.12 2.03 -15.44
N ALA A 23 2.55 1.82 -14.20
CA ALA A 23 1.65 1.50 -13.10
C ALA A 23 0.60 2.61 -13.04
N GLY A 24 -0.70 2.26 -13.11
CA GLY A 24 -1.78 3.26 -13.08
C GLY A 24 -1.56 4.28 -11.96
N LYS A 25 -1.78 5.56 -12.23
CA LYS A 25 -1.49 6.65 -11.29
C LYS A 25 -2.15 6.35 -9.93
N ARG A 26 -1.34 6.28 -8.87
CA ARG A 26 -1.81 6.12 -7.49
C ARG A 26 -2.78 7.25 -7.14
N LYS A 27 -3.89 6.93 -6.50
CA LYS A 27 -4.83 7.91 -5.96
C LYS A 27 -4.48 8.19 -4.51
N TRP A 28 -4.14 9.43 -4.21
CA TRP A 28 -3.95 9.95 -2.85
C TRP A 28 -5.20 10.70 -2.38
N SER A 29 -5.45 10.75 -1.07
CA SER A 29 -6.46 11.63 -0.49
C SER A 29 -6.00 13.09 -0.51
N ARG A 30 -6.94 14.02 -0.42
CA ARG A 30 -6.66 15.47 -0.25
C ARG A 30 -6.51 15.88 1.23
N THR A 31 -6.23 14.92 2.11
CA THR A 31 -6.06 15.16 3.55
C THR A 31 -4.64 15.60 3.86
N ASN A 32 -4.38 16.11 5.07
CA ASN A 32 -3.03 16.37 5.56
C ASN A 32 -2.75 15.54 6.83
N PRO A 33 -1.82 14.57 6.81
CA PRO A 33 -1.07 14.10 5.64
C PRO A 33 -1.97 13.42 4.60
N GLU A 34 -1.51 13.35 3.35
CA GLU A 34 -2.17 12.56 2.31
C GLU A 34 -2.10 11.07 2.64
N ILE A 35 -3.08 10.29 2.19
CA ILE A 35 -3.14 8.84 2.34
C ILE A 35 -3.18 8.20 0.97
N ASN A 36 -2.36 7.17 0.74
CA ASN A 36 -2.39 6.39 -0.50
C ASN A 36 -3.66 5.52 -0.53
N LEU A 37 -4.74 6.08 -1.07
CA LEU A 37 -6.04 5.44 -1.15
C LEU A 37 -6.03 4.23 -2.09
N SER A 38 -5.20 4.24 -3.13
CA SER A 38 -5.00 3.05 -3.97
C SER A 38 -4.47 1.88 -3.14
N HIS A 39 -3.49 2.13 -2.26
CA HIS A 39 -2.94 1.11 -1.40
C HIS A 39 -3.96 0.52 -0.44
N VAL A 40 -4.71 1.37 0.27
CA VAL A 40 -5.66 0.92 1.29
C VAL A 40 -6.83 0.16 0.67
N PHE A 41 -7.39 0.64 -0.45
CA PHE A 41 -8.67 0.14 -0.97
C PHE A 41 -8.59 -0.69 -2.24
N LEU A 42 -7.55 -0.56 -3.05
CA LEU A 42 -7.48 -1.18 -4.39
C LEU A 42 -6.42 -2.27 -4.49
N GLY A 43 -5.43 -2.25 -3.60
CA GLY A 43 -4.23 -3.05 -3.75
C GLY A 43 -3.31 -2.54 -4.86
N GLU A 44 -2.03 -2.89 -4.79
CA GLU A 44 -1.01 -2.42 -5.74
C GLU A 44 0.02 -3.50 -6.03
N ILE A 45 0.58 -3.48 -7.23
CA ILE A 45 1.82 -4.20 -7.55
C ILE A 45 2.99 -3.23 -7.37
N ASN A 46 3.92 -3.56 -6.47
CA ASN A 46 5.07 -2.71 -6.22
C ASN A 46 6.13 -2.83 -7.34
N ARG A 47 7.19 -2.00 -7.28
CA ARG A 47 8.26 -1.98 -8.30
C ARG A 47 8.99 -3.32 -8.47
N ARG A 48 8.95 -4.20 -7.46
CA ARG A 48 9.52 -5.55 -7.50
C ARG A 48 8.52 -6.61 -8.00
N GLY A 49 7.37 -6.19 -8.52
CA GLY A 49 6.33 -7.09 -9.01
C GLY A 49 5.56 -7.82 -7.90
N LYS A 50 5.65 -7.42 -6.63
CA LYS A 50 4.94 -8.08 -5.53
C LYS A 50 3.59 -7.40 -5.25
N PRO A 51 2.51 -8.15 -4.99
CA PRO A 51 1.24 -7.60 -4.54
C PRO A 51 1.36 -7.00 -3.14
N THR A 52 0.73 -5.85 -2.90
CA THR A 52 0.77 -5.09 -1.64
C THR A 52 -0.56 -4.36 -1.40
N GLY A 53 -0.83 -3.94 -0.16
CA GLY A 53 -2.06 -3.21 0.17
C GLY A 53 -3.30 -4.09 0.18
N PHE A 54 -4.44 -3.48 -0.14
CA PHE A 54 -5.80 -4.01 -0.03
C PHE A 54 -6.13 -4.43 1.41
N HIS A 55 -6.48 -3.43 2.20
CA HIS A 55 -6.75 -3.51 3.63
C HIS A 55 -8.19 -3.11 3.98
N SER A 56 -8.98 -2.61 3.03
CA SER A 56 -10.38 -2.26 3.27
C SER A 56 -11.22 -2.52 2.03
N ARG A 57 -12.41 -3.07 2.26
CA ARG A 57 -13.44 -3.35 1.26
C ARG A 57 -14.81 -2.84 1.76
N PRO A 58 -15.05 -1.52 1.82
CA PRO A 58 -16.27 -0.97 2.42
C PRO A 58 -17.55 -1.64 1.93
N GLY A 59 -18.40 -2.09 2.86
CA GLY A 59 -19.59 -2.89 2.60
C GLY A 59 -19.31 -4.34 2.18
N GLY A 60 -18.12 -4.87 2.43
CA GLY A 60 -17.69 -6.17 1.95
C GLY A 60 -17.52 -6.23 0.42
N LYS A 61 -17.34 -5.08 -0.25
CA LYS A 61 -17.30 -5.00 -1.73
C LYS A 61 -15.87 -4.92 -2.24
N ASP A 62 -15.51 -5.91 -3.05
CA ASP A 62 -14.19 -5.99 -3.68
C ASP A 62 -14.07 -5.04 -4.89
N PRO A 63 -12.95 -4.32 -5.06
CA PRO A 63 -12.68 -3.54 -6.25
C PRO A 63 -12.37 -4.46 -7.46
N LYS A 64 -12.42 -3.91 -8.68
CA LYS A 64 -12.03 -4.66 -9.89
C LYS A 64 -10.58 -5.17 -9.86
N THR A 65 -9.70 -4.55 -9.07
CA THR A 65 -8.26 -4.80 -9.03
C THR A 65 -7.80 -5.75 -7.93
N ALA A 66 -8.66 -6.12 -6.98
CA ALA A 66 -8.31 -6.99 -5.87
C ALA A 66 -9.53 -7.72 -5.32
N ARG A 67 -9.35 -8.93 -4.78
CA ARG A 67 -10.44 -9.77 -4.27
C ARG A 67 -10.03 -10.55 -3.05
N VAL A 68 -10.95 -10.72 -2.10
CA VAL A 68 -10.78 -11.68 -1.00
C VAL A 68 -11.02 -13.08 -1.53
N THR A 69 -10.09 -14.00 -1.27
CA THR A 69 -10.23 -15.41 -1.72
C THR A 69 -10.54 -16.37 -0.59
N ARG A 70 -10.09 -16.06 0.64
CA ARG A 70 -10.35 -16.89 1.83
C ARG A 70 -10.14 -16.05 3.08
N ILE A 71 -11.12 -16.07 3.98
CA ILE A 71 -10.95 -15.55 5.34
C ILE A 71 -10.04 -16.51 6.11
N MET A 72 -8.95 -15.97 6.68
CA MET A 72 -7.94 -16.74 7.40
C MET A 72 -8.17 -16.69 8.92
N SER A 73 -8.62 -15.53 9.41
CA SER A 73 -9.11 -15.38 10.79
C SER A 73 -10.41 -14.58 10.71
N PRO A 74 -11.50 -15.04 11.35
CA PRO A 74 -12.79 -14.35 11.31
C PRO A 74 -12.72 -12.98 12.01
N PRO A 75 -13.72 -12.11 11.81
CA PRO A 75 -13.79 -10.83 12.51
C PRO A 75 -13.72 -10.99 14.03
N ASN A 76 -12.78 -10.29 14.67
CA ASN A 76 -12.67 -10.22 16.12
C ASN A 76 -13.76 -9.31 16.72
N LYS A 77 -13.73 -9.01 18.03
CA LYS A 77 -14.72 -8.13 18.69
C LYS A 77 -14.80 -6.75 18.05
N ALA A 78 -13.66 -6.23 17.59
CA ALA A 78 -13.56 -4.96 16.85
C ALA A 78 -13.85 -5.12 15.34
N LYS A 79 -14.28 -6.30 14.89
CA LYS A 79 -14.59 -6.68 13.52
C LYS A 79 -13.41 -6.62 12.53
N VAL A 80 -12.18 -6.50 13.03
CA VAL A 80 -10.96 -6.65 12.24
C VAL A 80 -10.77 -8.13 11.94
N TYR A 81 -10.36 -8.46 10.73
CA TYR A 81 -10.14 -9.85 10.30
C TYR A 81 -8.90 -9.98 9.42
N THR A 82 -8.51 -11.20 9.08
CA THR A 82 -7.42 -11.46 8.13
C THR A 82 -7.88 -12.36 7.00
N ALA A 83 -7.26 -12.21 5.84
CA ALA A 83 -7.64 -12.96 4.64
C ALA A 83 -6.47 -13.14 3.67
N ASN A 84 -6.54 -14.24 2.91
CA ASN A 84 -5.82 -14.36 1.65
C ASN A 84 -6.60 -13.63 0.57
N VAL A 85 -5.86 -12.84 -0.22
CA VAL A 85 -6.39 -11.99 -1.28
C VAL A 85 -5.60 -12.18 -2.56
N ILE A 86 -6.19 -11.78 -3.68
CA ILE A 86 -5.51 -11.64 -4.97
C ILE A 86 -5.54 -10.19 -5.43
N ILE A 87 -4.47 -9.74 -6.08
CA ILE A 87 -4.35 -8.42 -6.70
C ILE A 87 -3.99 -8.60 -8.17
N TRP A 88 -4.67 -7.87 -9.06
CA TRP A 88 -4.43 -7.92 -10.50
C TRP A 88 -3.11 -7.23 -10.85
N ASP A 89 -2.18 -7.99 -11.42
CA ASP A 89 -0.98 -7.46 -12.05
C ASP A 89 -1.24 -7.16 -13.52
N LYS A 90 -1.47 -5.89 -13.83
CA LYS A 90 -1.71 -5.43 -15.20
C LYS A 90 -0.52 -5.72 -16.12
N ARG A 91 0.72 -5.63 -15.63
CA ARG A 91 1.92 -5.85 -16.45
C ARG A 91 2.08 -7.33 -16.78
N ALA A 92 1.91 -8.20 -15.79
CA ALA A 92 2.03 -9.65 -15.98
C ALA A 92 0.72 -10.32 -16.45
N LYS A 93 -0.37 -9.56 -16.62
CA LYS A 93 -1.72 -10.04 -16.95
C LYS A 93 -2.17 -11.23 -16.10
N LYS A 94 -1.88 -11.20 -14.80
CA LYS A 94 -2.22 -12.29 -13.88
C LYS A 94 -2.58 -11.82 -12.48
N TRP A 95 -3.39 -12.61 -11.79
CA TRP A 95 -3.68 -12.42 -10.37
C TRP A 95 -2.51 -12.90 -9.51
N LYS A 96 -2.11 -12.11 -8.50
CA LYS A 96 -1.06 -12.46 -7.53
C LYS A 96 -1.63 -12.52 -6.12
N ARG A 97 -1.34 -13.60 -5.39
CA ARG A 97 -1.85 -13.85 -4.03
C ARG A 97 -1.01 -13.14 -2.97
N LYS A 98 -1.64 -12.72 -1.88
CA LYS A 98 -0.99 -12.30 -0.62
C LYS A 98 -1.93 -12.48 0.58
N PHE A 99 -1.35 -12.42 1.78
CA PHE A 99 -2.08 -12.27 3.03
C PHE A 99 -2.36 -10.77 3.34
N SER A 100 -3.46 -10.45 4.00
CA SER A 100 -3.81 -9.10 4.44
C SER A 100 -4.63 -9.10 5.74
N SER A 101 -4.48 -8.06 6.56
CA SER A 101 -5.46 -7.70 7.57
C SER A 101 -6.41 -6.63 7.03
N PHE A 102 -7.65 -6.67 7.51
CA PHE A 102 -8.74 -5.85 6.99
C PHE A 102 -9.41 -5.01 8.05
N PHE A 103 -9.69 -3.75 7.67
CA PHE A 103 -10.61 -2.89 8.40
C PHE A 103 -11.99 -3.54 8.40
N PRO A 104 -12.82 -3.30 9.43
CA PRO A 104 -14.19 -3.81 9.45
C PRO A 104 -14.95 -3.48 8.16
N ASP A 105 -15.61 -4.48 7.59
CA ASP A 105 -16.34 -4.32 6.33
C ASP A 105 -17.49 -3.31 6.44
N ASN A 106 -18.03 -3.07 7.64
CA ASN A 106 -19.06 -2.06 7.88
C ASN A 106 -18.52 -0.63 7.95
N MET A 107 -17.21 -0.41 7.99
CA MET A 107 -16.65 0.95 7.91
C MET A 107 -16.74 1.48 6.48
N ARG A 108 -17.40 2.62 6.33
CA ARG A 108 -17.43 3.39 5.09
C ARG A 108 -16.03 3.91 4.78
N ARG A 109 -15.80 4.23 3.50
CA ARG A 109 -14.52 4.77 3.03
C ARG A 109 -14.06 6.00 3.84
N LYS A 110 -14.98 6.89 4.20
CA LYS A 110 -14.69 8.09 5.01
C LYS A 110 -14.23 7.72 6.42
N GLU A 111 -14.90 6.77 7.07
CA GLU A 111 -14.57 6.32 8.43
C GLU A 111 -13.19 5.65 8.48
N VAL A 112 -12.85 4.85 7.48
CA VAL A 112 -11.50 4.26 7.36
C VAL A 112 -10.43 5.34 7.26
N ILE A 113 -10.67 6.38 6.45
CA ILE A 113 -9.73 7.51 6.30
C ILE A 113 -9.59 8.26 7.63
N GLU A 114 -10.71 8.55 8.30
CA GLU A 114 -10.71 9.25 9.59
C GLU A 114 -10.00 8.45 10.69
N ALA A 115 -10.23 7.14 10.76
CA ALA A 115 -9.54 6.26 11.69
C ALA A 115 -8.03 6.20 11.44
N ILE A 116 -7.59 6.17 10.17
CA ILE A 116 -6.16 6.23 9.81
C ILE A 116 -5.54 7.55 10.29
N LEU A 117 -6.20 8.68 10.02
CA LEU A 117 -5.71 9.99 10.46
C LEU A 117 -5.69 10.11 11.99
N HIS A 118 -6.73 9.60 12.66
CA HIS A 118 -6.80 9.56 14.12
C HIS A 118 -5.64 8.77 14.70
N ALA A 119 -5.42 7.54 14.22
CA ALA A 119 -4.31 6.71 14.66
C ALA A 119 -2.95 7.34 14.38
N TYR A 120 -2.79 7.99 13.24
CA TYR A 120 -1.55 8.68 12.92
C TYR A 120 -1.27 9.86 13.87
N ARG A 121 -2.29 10.67 14.19
CA ARG A 121 -2.16 11.79 15.14
C ARG A 121 -1.82 11.33 16.56
N HIS A 122 -2.39 10.22 17.01
CA HIS A 122 -2.23 9.68 18.37
C HIS A 122 -1.19 8.55 18.45
N ARG A 123 -0.21 8.52 17.54
CA ARG A 123 0.81 7.48 17.50
C ARG A 123 1.81 7.59 18.64
N ARG A 124 2.27 6.46 19.18
CA ARG A 124 3.18 6.39 20.36
C ARG A 124 4.52 7.10 20.16
N LYS A 125 5.12 7.04 18.96
CA LYS A 125 6.41 7.67 18.65
C LYS A 125 6.35 8.31 17.26
N LYS A 126 6.71 9.58 17.15
CA LYS A 126 6.54 10.35 15.90
C LYS A 126 7.45 9.89 14.75
N SER A 127 8.67 9.45 15.07
CA SER A 127 9.71 9.02 14.12
C SER A 127 9.74 7.52 13.84
N ALA A 128 9.04 6.70 14.62
CA ALA A 128 9.08 5.24 14.47
C ALA A 128 8.32 4.76 13.22
N GLN A 129 8.89 3.77 12.52
CA GLN A 129 8.27 3.06 11.41
C GLN A 129 8.29 1.54 11.68
N PRO A 130 7.17 0.81 11.55
CA PRO A 130 5.84 1.36 11.28
C PRO A 130 5.38 2.27 12.41
N TRP A 131 4.67 3.35 12.07
CA TRP A 131 3.93 4.08 13.10
C TRP A 131 2.79 3.19 13.59
N ARG A 132 2.38 3.38 14.85
CA ARG A 132 1.25 2.68 15.46
C ARG A 132 0.45 3.63 16.33
N GLY A 133 -0.86 3.64 16.17
CA GLY A 133 -1.77 4.40 17.02
C GLY A 133 -3.17 3.79 17.09
N PRO A 134 -3.98 4.26 18.05
CA PRO A 134 -5.35 3.78 18.25
C PRO A 134 -6.29 4.29 17.15
N SER A 135 -7.15 3.43 16.61
CA SER A 135 -8.12 3.81 15.58
C SER A 135 -9.25 4.70 16.08
N GLY A 136 -9.51 4.71 17.40
CA GLY A 136 -10.74 5.26 17.99
C GLY A 136 -11.92 4.27 17.96
N HIS A 137 -11.72 3.07 17.42
CA HIS A 137 -12.76 2.03 17.25
C HIS A 137 -12.37 0.69 17.90
N GLY A 138 -11.57 0.72 18.97
CA GLY A 138 -11.20 -0.49 19.71
C GLY A 138 -10.15 -1.39 19.04
N PHE A 139 -9.43 -0.90 18.03
CA PHE A 139 -8.28 -1.59 17.43
C PHE A 139 -7.11 -0.64 17.14
N PHE A 140 -5.93 -1.19 16.91
CA PHE A 140 -4.75 -0.41 16.51
C PHE A 140 -4.58 -0.39 14.99
N ILE A 141 -4.05 0.71 14.47
CA ILE A 141 -3.61 0.81 13.07
C ILE A 141 -2.10 0.97 13.06
N GLN A 142 -1.46 0.24 12.15
CA GLN A 142 -0.06 0.43 11.80
C GLN A 142 0.08 0.94 10.37
N GLY A 143 1.19 1.61 10.10
CA GLY A 143 1.46 2.08 8.75
C GLY A 143 2.86 2.62 8.52
N TYR A 144 3.10 3.07 7.30
CA TYR A 144 4.36 3.66 6.87
C TYR A 144 4.11 4.99 6.16
N VAL A 145 4.97 5.97 6.40
CA VAL A 145 4.97 7.25 5.66
C VAL A 145 6.05 7.29 4.59
N THR A 146 5.80 8.00 3.50
CA THR A 146 6.81 8.31 2.50
C THR A 146 7.83 9.32 3.03
N LYS A 147 8.94 9.50 2.32
CA LYS A 147 9.90 10.60 2.58
C LYS A 147 9.24 11.99 2.53
N ARG A 148 8.11 12.15 1.83
CA ARG A 148 7.35 13.41 1.72
C ARG A 148 6.28 13.56 2.82
N GLY A 149 6.22 12.65 3.79
CA GLY A 149 5.27 12.71 4.91
C GLY A 149 3.89 12.10 4.65
N GLY A 150 3.51 11.83 3.40
CA GLY A 150 2.25 11.14 3.08
C GLY A 150 2.21 9.70 3.62
N ILE A 151 1.07 9.27 4.16
CA ILE A 151 0.83 7.90 4.65
C ILE A 151 0.69 6.96 3.45
N ASN A 152 1.75 6.21 3.14
CA ASN A 152 1.77 5.28 2.00
C ASN A 152 1.02 3.98 2.30
N THR A 153 1.07 3.52 3.54
CA THR A 153 0.48 2.26 3.98
C THR A 153 -0.21 2.50 5.31
N ALA A 154 -1.41 1.94 5.46
CA ALA A 154 -2.12 1.86 6.73
C ALA A 154 -3.01 0.60 6.73
N PHE A 155 -2.95 -0.16 7.81
CA PHE A 155 -3.69 -1.41 7.97
C PHE A 155 -4.04 -1.62 9.46
N PRO A 156 -5.17 -2.26 9.77
CA PRO A 156 -5.49 -2.59 11.15
C PRO A 156 -4.64 -3.76 11.63
N VAL A 157 -4.30 -3.73 12.90
CA VAL A 157 -3.63 -4.83 13.59
C VAL A 157 -4.71 -5.78 14.09
N TYR A 158 -4.72 -6.99 13.54
CA TYR A 158 -5.57 -8.06 14.05
C TYR A 158 -5.01 -8.59 15.37
N VAL A 159 -5.89 -8.77 16.35
CA VAL A 159 -5.62 -9.46 17.62
C VAL A 159 -6.66 -10.55 17.75
N LYS A 160 -6.21 -11.77 18.10
CA LYS A 160 -7.12 -12.88 18.38
C LYS A 160 -7.73 -12.63 19.76
N ASP A 161 -9.05 -12.65 19.83
CA ASP A 161 -9.83 -12.58 21.06
C ASP A 161 -10.19 -13.97 21.58
#